data_AF-A0A1I4G981-F1
#
_entry.id   AF-A0A1I4G981-F1
#
_cell.length_a   1.000
_cell.length_b   1.000
_cell.length_c   1.000
_cell.angle_alpha   90.00
_cell.angle_beta   90.00
_cell.angle_gamma   90.00
#
_symmetry.space_group_name_H-M   'P 1'
#
loop_
_entity.id
_entity.type
_entity.pdbx_description
1 polymer ?
#
loop_
_entity_poly.entity_id
_entity_poly.type
_entity_poly.pdbx_seq_one_letter_code
_entity_poly.pdbx_strand_id
1 'polypeptide(L)'
;MISLLLLIKNQAIRAYKKSQYFFPIRKKQSLINWRLEAENIRKESLEAYLLLESLIAMSLLVFFVTVVLEQVIQVKKQTAMENREIEALNVAHMAVDTGKKYLKLNGVEISIEETSTQMTIRESGEVLIVLEKK
;
A
#
# COMPACT_ATOMS: atom_id res chain seq x y z
N MET A 1 0.46 32.72 84.84
CA MET A 1 1.05 33.52 83.74
C MET A 1 2.22 32.82 83.03
N ILE A 2 3.20 32.25 83.76
CA ILE A 2 4.39 31.60 83.17
C ILE A 2 4.07 30.34 82.33
N SER A 3 3.13 29.50 82.79
CA SER A 3 2.75 28.27 82.07
C SER A 3 2.13 28.53 80.69
N LEU A 4 1.33 29.61 80.57
CA LEU A 4 0.71 30.01 79.31
C LEU A 4 1.76 30.45 78.27
N LEU A 5 2.79 31.16 78.72
CA LEU A 5 3.90 31.64 77.89
C LEU A 5 4.75 30.48 77.36
N LEU A 6 4.99 29.46 78.18
CA LEU A 6 5.68 28.23 77.75
C LEU A 6 4.85 27.44 76.72
N LEU A 7 3.53 27.38 76.90
CA LEU A 7 2.64 26.69 75.97
C LEU A 7 2.68 27.35 74.58
N ILE A 8 2.59 28.68 74.52
CA ILE A 8 2.61 29.45 73.27
C ILE A 8 3.96 29.28 72.57
N LYS A 9 5.08 29.38 73.31
CA LYS A 9 6.42 29.20 72.76
C LYS A 9 6.61 27.79 72.18
N ASN A 10 6.10 26.77 72.86
CA ASN A 10 6.17 25.38 72.41
C ASN A 10 5.29 25.12 71.17
N GLN A 11 4.12 25.78 71.05
CA GLN A 11 3.30 25.70 69.84
C GLN A 11 3.97 26.41 68.65
N ALA A 12 4.56 27.58 68.87
CA ALA A 12 5.28 28.32 67.83
C ALA A 12 6.50 27.54 67.31
N ILE A 13 7.28 26.91 68.19
CA ILE A 13 8.43 26.07 67.80
C ILE A 13 7.97 24.84 67.02
N ARG A 14 6.88 24.19 67.44
CA ARG A 14 6.30 23.06 66.69
C ARG A 14 5.78 23.47 65.32
N ALA A 15 5.11 24.63 65.22
CA ALA A 15 4.61 25.16 63.96
C ALA A 15 5.76 25.52 62.99
N TYR A 16 6.81 26.17 63.50
CA TYR A 16 7.99 26.52 62.71
C TYR A 16 8.71 25.27 62.19
N LYS A 17 8.96 24.29 63.06
CA LYS A 17 9.61 23.04 62.70
C LYS A 17 8.79 22.24 61.67
N LYS A 18 7.46 22.22 61.83
CA LYS A 18 6.54 21.60 60.86
C LYS A 18 6.59 22.29 59.50
N SER A 19 6.60 23.62 59.47
CA SER A 19 6.71 24.40 58.23
C SER A 19 8.04 24.14 57.49
N GLN A 20 9.15 24.11 58.23
CA GLN A 20 10.50 23.92 57.69
C GLN A 20 10.68 22.58 56.96
N TYR A 21 10.03 21.51 57.41
CA TYR A 21 10.06 20.22 56.71
C TYR A 21 8.96 20.09 55.65
N PHE A 22 7.76 20.66 55.89
CA PHE A 22 6.63 20.49 54.98
C PHE A 22 6.81 21.20 53.62
N PHE A 23 7.38 22.41 53.63
CA PHE A 23 7.62 23.19 52.40
C PHE A 23 8.58 22.52 51.40
N PRO A 24 9.79 22.05 51.82
CA PRO A 24 10.72 21.39 50.89
C PRO A 24 10.21 20.03 50.41
N ILE A 25 9.49 19.27 51.24
CA ILE A 25 8.89 17.98 50.85
C ILE A 25 7.85 18.20 49.74
N ARG A 26 6.94 19.16 49.91
CA ARG A 26 5.92 19.47 48.91
C ARG A 26 6.53 19.94 47.58
N LYS A 27 7.59 20.75 47.64
CA LYS A 27 8.30 21.21 46.42
C LYS A 27 9.00 20.05 45.70
N LYS A 28 9.64 19.13 46.42
CA LYS A 28 10.27 17.93 45.86
C LYS A 28 9.23 16.99 45.23
N GLN A 29 8.11 16.76 45.91
CA GLN A 29 7.01 15.94 45.38
C GLN A 29 6.44 16.55 44.09
N SER A 30 6.26 17.87 44.06
CA SER A 30 5.80 18.59 42.87
C SER A 30 6.78 18.42 41.70
N LEU A 31 8.09 18.52 41.93
CA LEU A 31 9.10 18.32 40.88
C LEU A 31 9.11 16.88 40.33
N ILE A 32 8.88 15.88 41.18
CA ILE A 32 8.77 14.48 40.75
C ILE A 32 7.53 14.30 39.88
N ASN A 33 6.37 14.83 40.32
CA ASN A 33 5.13 14.74 39.55
C ASN A 33 5.25 15.44 38.18
N TRP A 34 5.83 16.65 38.13
CA TRP A 34 6.07 17.35 36.86
C TRP A 34 7.00 16.58 35.92
N ARG A 35 8.01 15.88 36.44
CA ARG A 35 8.90 15.04 35.63
C ARG A 35 8.16 13.82 35.06
N LEU A 36 7.35 13.15 35.88
CA LEU A 36 6.56 12.00 35.44
C LEU A 36 5.53 12.40 34.38
N GLU A 37 4.86 13.54 34.55
CA GLU A 37 3.89 14.08 33.59
C GLU A 37 4.55 14.40 32.25
N ALA A 38 5.69 15.10 32.26
CA ALA A 38 6.44 15.41 31.04
C ALA A 38 6.94 14.15 30.32
N GLU A 39 7.34 13.11 31.07
CA GLU A 39 7.73 11.84 30.49
C GLU A 39 6.55 11.10 29.86
N ASN A 40 5.37 11.15 30.48
CA ASN A 40 4.15 10.52 29.96
C ASN A 40 3.69 11.20 28.65
N ILE A 41 3.65 12.54 28.63
CA ILE A 41 3.34 13.31 27.41
C ILE A 41 4.34 12.98 26.30
N ARG A 42 5.63 12.85 26.63
CA ARG A 42 6.65 12.47 25.64
C ARG A 42 6.42 11.07 25.07
N LYS A 43 6.08 10.09 25.91
CA LYS A 43 5.77 8.73 25.48
C LYS A 43 4.54 8.70 24.58
N GLU A 44 3.45 9.36 24.98
CA GLU A 44 2.24 9.47 24.16
C GLU A 44 2.52 10.16 22.81
N SER A 45 3.35 11.21 22.81
CA SER A 45 3.72 11.89 21.56
C SER A 45 4.58 11.01 20.63
N LEU A 46 5.46 10.16 21.18
CA LEU A 46 6.25 9.20 20.41
C LEU A 46 5.35 8.09 19.84
N GLU A 47 4.41 7.57 20.63
CA GLU A 47 3.44 6.58 20.15
C GLU A 47 2.58 7.15 19.02
N ALA A 48 2.07 8.38 19.18
CA ALA A 48 1.31 9.06 18.13
C ALA A 48 2.13 9.29 16.85
N TYR A 49 3.42 9.66 16.99
CA TYR A 49 4.32 9.82 15.85
C TYR A 49 4.56 8.49 15.12
N LEU A 50 4.83 7.41 15.85
CA LEU A 50 5.03 6.07 15.27
C LEU A 50 3.78 5.55 14.55
N LEU A 51 2.60 5.81 15.11
CA LEU A 51 1.33 5.48 14.47
C LEU A 51 1.14 6.26 13.16
N LEU A 52 1.43 7.57 13.17
CA LEU A 52 1.33 8.39 11.96
C LEU A 52 2.34 7.96 10.89
N GLU A 53 3.58 7.69 11.28
CA GLU A 53 4.63 7.22 10.37
C GLU A 53 4.25 5.88 9.73
N SER A 54 3.74 4.94 10.53
CA SER A 54 3.25 3.65 10.04
C SER A 54 2.06 3.82 9.09
N LEU A 55 1.15 4.74 9.38
CA LEU A 55 -0.01 5.02 8.53
C LEU A 55 0.41 5.61 7.17
N ILE A 56 1.37 6.54 7.18
CA ILE A 56 1.93 7.11 5.95
C ILE A 56 2.68 6.05 5.15
N ALA A 57 3.50 5.23 5.80
CA ALA A 57 4.22 4.15 5.14
C ALA A 57 3.25 3.15 4.49
N MET A 58 2.17 2.79 5.19
CA MET A 58 1.16 1.87 4.68
C MET A 58 0.38 2.47 3.50
N SER A 59 0.00 3.75 3.56
CA SER A 59 -0.73 4.39 2.46
C SER A 59 0.13 4.49 1.19
N LEU A 60 1.41 4.81 1.34
CA LEU A 60 2.39 4.80 0.24
C LEU A 60 2.57 3.40 -0.33
N LEU A 61 2.68 2.38 0.52
CA LEU A 61 2.80 0.99 0.07
C LEU A 61 1.58 0.56 -0.75
N VAL A 62 0.37 0.81 -0.24
CA VAL A 62 -0.88 0.49 -0.95
C VAL A 62 -0.95 1.23 -2.28
N PHE A 63 -0.55 2.51 -2.30
CA PHE A 63 -0.50 3.29 -3.54
C PHE A 63 0.45 2.66 -4.56
N PHE A 64 1.69 2.34 -4.18
CA PHE A 64 2.64 1.71 -5.08
C PHE A 64 2.19 0.35 -5.58
N VAL A 65 1.69 -0.51 -4.69
CA VAL A 65 1.19 -1.84 -5.06
C VAL A 65 0.02 -1.72 -6.04
N THR A 66 -0.90 -0.77 -5.82
CA THR A 66 -2.05 -0.57 -6.69
C THR A 66 -1.60 -0.14 -8.09
N VAL A 67 -0.72 0.86 -8.19
CA VAL A 67 -0.19 1.34 -9.48
C VAL A 67 0.54 0.21 -10.22
N VAL A 68 1.43 -0.52 -9.54
CA VAL A 68 2.17 -1.63 -10.16
C VAL A 68 1.23 -2.75 -10.61
N LEU A 69 0.26 -3.12 -9.78
CA LEU A 69 -0.70 -4.18 -10.09
C LEU A 69 -1.55 -3.82 -11.31
N GLU A 70 -2.02 -2.59 -11.41
CA GLU A 70 -2.78 -2.12 -12.56
C GLU A 70 -1.95 -2.21 -13.85
N GLN A 71 -0.69 -1.78 -13.81
CA GLN A 71 0.22 -1.90 -14.95
C GLN A 71 0.47 -3.36 -15.35
N VAL A 72 0.66 -4.26 -14.37
CA VAL A 72 0.85 -5.69 -14.65
C VAL A 72 -0.39 -6.29 -15.30
N ILE A 73 -1.59 -5.95 -14.83
CA ILE A 73 -2.84 -6.43 -15.40
C ILE A 73 -3.00 -5.93 -16.83
N GLN A 74 -2.76 -4.65 -17.09
CA GLN A 74 -2.84 -4.05 -18.42
C GLN A 74 -1.87 -4.73 -19.40
N VAL A 75 -0.60 -4.88 -19.00
CA VAL A 75 0.42 -5.55 -19.82
C VAL A 75 0.01 -7.00 -20.08
N LYS A 76 -0.42 -7.76 -19.07
CA LYS A 76 -0.84 -9.15 -19.25
C LYS A 76 -2.00 -9.28 -20.22
N LYS A 77 -2.99 -8.39 -20.14
CA LYS A 77 -4.12 -8.37 -21.06
C LYS A 77 -3.66 -8.07 -22.49
N GLN A 78 -2.82 -7.05 -22.66
CA GLN A 78 -2.30 -6.65 -23.96
C GLN A 78 -1.46 -7.76 -24.60
N THR A 79 -0.51 -8.34 -23.86
CA THR A 79 0.30 -9.47 -24.34
C THR A 79 -0.55 -10.69 -24.68
N ALA A 80 -1.62 -10.96 -23.94
CA ALA A 80 -2.52 -12.07 -24.27
C ALA A 80 -3.28 -11.83 -25.60
N MET A 81 -3.67 -10.58 -25.88
CA MET A 81 -4.27 -10.21 -27.16
C MET A 81 -3.26 -10.32 -28.31
N GLU A 82 -2.07 -9.75 -28.14
CA GLU A 82 -0.98 -9.82 -29.14
C GLU A 82 -0.57 -11.27 -29.43
N ASN A 83 -0.45 -12.11 -28.40
CA ASN A 83 -0.13 -13.53 -28.59
C ASN A 83 -1.22 -14.26 -29.38
N ARG A 84 -2.49 -13.90 -29.18
CA ARG A 84 -3.60 -14.48 -29.94
C ARG A 84 -3.54 -14.08 -31.41
N GLU A 85 -3.26 -12.79 -31.69
CA GLU A 85 -3.10 -12.30 -33.07
C GLU A 85 -1.91 -12.97 -33.76
N ILE A 86 -0.77 -13.09 -33.07
CA ILE A 86 0.41 -13.80 -33.58
C ILE A 86 0.08 -15.28 -33.86
N GLU A 87 -0.64 -15.95 -32.96
CA GLU A 87 -1.04 -17.34 -33.16
C GLU A 87 -1.99 -17.48 -34.35
N ALA A 88 -2.94 -16.56 -34.54
CA ALA A 88 -3.82 -16.56 -35.70
C ALA A 88 -3.05 -16.46 -37.02
N LEU A 89 -2.04 -15.59 -37.07
CA LEU A 89 -1.15 -15.44 -38.22
C LEU A 89 -0.28 -16.69 -38.43
N ASN A 90 0.26 -17.29 -37.37
CA ASN A 90 1.06 -18.51 -37.46
C ASN A 90 0.24 -19.70 -37.99
N VAL A 91 -0.98 -19.88 -37.48
CA VAL A 91 -1.89 -20.93 -37.95
C VAL A 91 -2.31 -20.67 -39.39
N ALA A 92 -2.56 -19.42 -39.77
CA ALA A 92 -2.84 -19.05 -41.16
C ALA A 92 -1.68 -19.38 -42.09
N HIS A 93 -0.45 -19.01 -41.71
CA HIS A 93 0.76 -19.34 -42.45
C HIS A 93 0.91 -20.85 -42.61
N MET A 94 0.72 -21.61 -41.53
CA MET A 94 0.79 -23.08 -41.56
C MET A 94 -0.30 -23.69 -42.45
N ALA A 95 -1.51 -23.15 -42.45
CA ALA A 95 -2.61 -23.59 -43.31
C ALA A 95 -2.26 -23.39 -44.80
N VAL A 96 -1.69 -22.24 -45.15
CA VAL A 96 -1.18 -21.95 -46.50
C VAL A 96 -0.05 -22.92 -46.89
N ASP A 97 0.98 -23.05 -46.04
CA ASP A 97 2.14 -23.92 -46.30
C ASP A 97 1.75 -25.39 -46.47
N THR A 98 0.76 -25.85 -45.70
CA THR A 98 0.27 -27.24 -45.77
C THR A 98 -0.82 -27.44 -46.82
N GLY A 99 -1.21 -26.38 -47.56
CA GLY A 99 -2.25 -26.41 -48.58
C GLY A 99 -3.65 -26.72 -48.04
N LYS A 100 -3.89 -26.52 -46.73
CA LYS A 100 -5.18 -26.78 -46.08
C LYS A 100 -6.07 -25.54 -46.16
N LYS A 101 -7.25 -25.69 -46.78
CA LYS A 101 -8.26 -24.62 -46.82
C LYS A 101 -8.89 -24.29 -45.46
N TYR A 102 -8.75 -25.19 -44.49
CA TYR A 102 -9.24 -25.03 -43.14
C TYR A 102 -8.25 -25.64 -42.15
N LEU A 103 -7.90 -24.89 -41.11
CA LEU A 103 -7.02 -25.36 -40.05
C LEU A 103 -7.47 -24.80 -38.71
N LYS A 104 -7.62 -25.69 -37.73
CA LYS A 104 -7.93 -25.34 -36.35
C LYS A 104 -6.82 -25.84 -35.44
N LEU A 105 -6.17 -24.92 -34.75
CA LEU A 105 -5.05 -25.23 -33.84
C LEU A 105 -5.03 -24.22 -32.69
N ASN A 106 -4.74 -24.68 -31.48
CA ASN A 106 -4.61 -23.84 -30.27
C ASN A 106 -5.79 -22.88 -30.01
N GLY A 107 -7.00 -23.26 -30.42
CA GLY A 107 -8.21 -22.45 -30.25
C GLY A 107 -8.41 -21.36 -31.30
N VAL A 108 -7.50 -21.24 -32.28
CA VAL A 108 -7.64 -20.43 -33.48
C VAL A 108 -8.20 -21.30 -34.60
N GLU A 109 -9.18 -20.77 -35.33
CA GLU A 109 -9.82 -21.42 -36.46
C GLU A 109 -9.68 -20.56 -37.71
N ILE A 110 -8.89 -21.04 -38.66
CA ILE A 110 -8.59 -20.35 -39.92
C ILE A 110 -9.29 -21.02 -41.09
N SER A 111 -9.94 -20.22 -41.92
CA SER A 111 -10.41 -20.62 -43.25
C SER A 111 -9.77 -19.78 -44.36
N ILE A 112 -9.45 -20.44 -45.47
CA ILE A 112 -8.81 -19.83 -46.63
C ILE A 112 -9.74 -19.97 -47.82
N GLU A 113 -10.10 -18.82 -48.39
CA GLU A 113 -10.90 -18.71 -49.61
C GLU A 113 -9.99 -18.19 -50.73
N GLU A 114 -9.72 -19.04 -51.72
CA GLU A 114 -8.92 -18.67 -52.89
C GLU A 114 -9.81 -18.43 -54.10
N THR A 115 -9.64 -17.26 -54.70
CA THR A 115 -10.15 -16.89 -56.03
C THR A 115 -8.98 -16.85 -57.02
N SER A 116 -9.26 -16.71 -58.32
CA SER A 116 -8.25 -16.60 -59.37
C SER A 116 -7.31 -15.39 -59.20
N THR A 117 -7.76 -14.32 -58.55
CA THR A 117 -7.02 -13.05 -58.39
C THR A 117 -6.60 -12.77 -56.95
N GLN A 118 -7.17 -13.45 -55.95
CA GLN A 118 -7.03 -13.07 -54.55
C GLN A 118 -7.18 -14.28 -53.62
N MET A 119 -6.48 -14.26 -52.49
CA MET A 119 -6.63 -15.19 -51.38
C MET A 119 -7.08 -14.41 -50.15
N THR A 120 -8.20 -14.83 -49.56
CA THR A 120 -8.76 -14.23 -48.34
C THR A 120 -8.63 -15.22 -47.20
N ILE A 121 -7.97 -14.81 -46.12
CA ILE A 121 -7.77 -15.61 -44.91
C ILE A 121 -8.69 -15.03 -43.83
N ARG A 122 -9.48 -15.91 -43.20
CA ARG A 122 -10.44 -15.54 -42.15
C ARG A 122 -10.14 -16.28 -40.86
N GLU A 123 -10.27 -15.59 -39.71
CA GLU A 123 -10.32 -16.21 -38.39
C GLU A 123 -11.77 -16.22 -37.91
N SER A 124 -12.34 -17.41 -37.62
CA SER A 124 -13.70 -17.56 -37.09
C SER A 124 -14.78 -16.78 -37.90
N GLY A 125 -14.57 -16.57 -39.20
CA GLY A 125 -15.47 -15.84 -40.10
C GLY A 125 -15.07 -14.38 -40.38
N GLU A 126 -14.25 -13.76 -39.52
CA GLU A 126 -13.75 -12.39 -39.71
C GLU A 126 -12.53 -12.36 -40.62
N VAL A 127 -12.40 -11.33 -41.47
CA VAL A 127 -11.27 -11.20 -42.39
C VAL A 127 -10.01 -10.84 -41.60
N LEU A 128 -9.03 -11.74 -41.61
CA LEU A 128 -7.74 -11.54 -40.97
C LEU A 128 -6.79 -10.80 -41.93
N ILE A 129 -6.56 -11.37 -43.12
CA ILE A 129 -5.68 -10.82 -44.15
C ILE A 129 -6.23 -11.13 -45.53
N VAL A 130 -6.00 -10.22 -46.47
CA VAL A 130 -6.32 -10.37 -47.88
C VAL A 130 -5.04 -10.22 -48.70
N LEU A 131 -4.75 -11.20 -49.55
CA LEU A 131 -3.55 -11.28 -50.38
C LEU A 131 -3.92 -11.27 -51.86
N GLU A 132 -3.31 -10.40 -52.66
CA GLU A 132 -3.47 -10.41 -54.12
C GLU A 132 -2.53 -11.43 -54.77
N LYS A 133 -3.03 -12.24 -55.70
CA LYS A 133 -2.20 -13.14 -56.51
C LYS A 133 -1.66 -12.37 -57.71
N LYS A 134 -0.34 -12.18 -57.74
CA LYS A 134 0.40 -11.67 -58.91
C LYS A 134 0.67 -12.77 -59.93
#